data_AF-A0A1R1YHZ1-F1
#
_entry.id   AF-A0A1R1YHZ1-F1
#
_cell.length_a   1.000
_cell.length_b   1.000
_cell.length_c   1.000
_cell.angle_alpha   90.00
_cell.angle_beta   90.00
_cell.angle_gamma   90.00
#
_symmetry.space_group_name_H-M   'P 1'
#
loop_
_entity.id
_entity.type
_entity.pdbx_description
1 polymer ?
#
loop_
_entity_poly.entity_id
_entity_poly.type
_entity_poly.pdbx_seq_one_letter_code
_entity_poly.pdbx_strand_id
1 'polypeptide(L)'
;MPNKSQVEYEQLASMLRKENLIIKQVAANGHCLYNSIIDQLLNVQSCSSLSLGEDLSELARKFGSSDSYDNTNNTSSSSPDENGNNTDKWVPSVKQLREIAADYMLTNKHLFMPFMVNESTGDMMSEDEFAEHINEIKNTSLWAGHFEITALASSLDRTILIYMADSDSPLIVNDNVNSEPIGAESTNLSSKKTNAPLRISFHKHAFGLGEHYNSVIRI
;
A
#
# COMPACT_ATOMS: atom_id res chain seq x y z
N MET A 1 -5.49 -28.40 -19.92
CA MET A 1 -5.01 -27.00 -19.90
C MET A 1 -4.23 -26.79 -18.62
N PRO A 2 -3.17 -25.96 -18.60
CA PRO A 2 -2.41 -25.68 -17.38
C PRO A 2 -3.31 -25.05 -16.32
N ASN A 3 -3.03 -25.34 -15.05
CA ASN A 3 -3.66 -24.62 -13.94
C ASN A 3 -3.14 -23.17 -13.95
N LYS A 4 -4.00 -22.22 -14.34
CA LYS A 4 -3.61 -20.80 -14.49
C LYS A 4 -3.03 -20.19 -13.21
N SER A 5 -3.59 -20.55 -12.05
CA SER A 5 -3.11 -20.11 -10.73
C SER A 5 -1.67 -20.57 -10.48
N GLN A 6 -1.37 -21.84 -10.80
CA GLN A 6 -0.04 -22.39 -10.61
C GLN A 6 0.98 -21.74 -11.55
N VAL A 7 0.63 -21.54 -12.82
CA VAL A 7 1.50 -20.87 -13.80
C VAL A 7 1.82 -19.44 -13.35
N GLU A 8 0.80 -18.68 -12.93
CA GLU A 8 0.94 -17.32 -12.40
C GLU A 8 1.90 -17.29 -11.20
N TYR A 9 1.70 -18.19 -10.22
CA TYR A 9 2.56 -18.27 -9.05
C TYR A 9 4.01 -18.61 -9.40
N GLU A 10 4.23 -19.57 -10.31
CA GLU A 10 5.56 -19.98 -10.73
C GLU A 10 6.32 -18.85 -11.43
N GLN A 11 5.65 -18.08 -12.29
CA GLN A 11 6.23 -16.91 -12.95
C GLN A 11 6.63 -15.83 -11.93
N LEU A 12 5.71 -15.46 -11.03
CA LEU A 12 5.98 -14.49 -9.96
C LEU A 12 7.13 -14.95 -9.06
N ALA A 13 7.11 -16.20 -8.61
CA ALA A 13 8.15 -16.75 -7.76
C ALA A 13 9.53 -16.76 -8.46
N SER A 14 9.55 -17.04 -9.76
CA SER A 14 10.77 -16.99 -10.57
C SER A 14 11.35 -15.58 -10.65
N MET A 15 10.50 -14.58 -10.93
CA MET A 15 10.87 -13.16 -10.95
C MET A 15 11.42 -12.71 -9.59
N LEU A 16 10.68 -12.95 -8.51
CA LEU A 16 11.03 -12.51 -7.16
C LEU A 16 12.33 -13.14 -6.65
N ARG A 17 12.57 -14.42 -6.98
CA ARG A 17 13.81 -15.12 -6.57
C ARG A 17 15.06 -14.47 -7.14
N LYS A 18 15.00 -13.86 -8.33
CA LYS A 18 16.14 -13.12 -8.92
C LYS A 18 16.55 -11.91 -8.08
N GLU A 19 15.61 -11.36 -7.30
CA GLU A 19 15.81 -10.20 -6.42
C GLU A 19 15.95 -10.55 -4.93
N ASN A 20 16.08 -11.84 -4.59
CA ASN A 20 16.03 -12.35 -3.20
C ASN A 20 14.74 -11.96 -2.46
N LEU A 21 13.60 -12.02 -3.16
CA LEU A 21 12.28 -11.74 -2.63
C LEU A 21 11.39 -12.98 -2.60
N ILE A 22 10.43 -13.01 -1.67
CA ILE A 22 9.36 -14.01 -1.60
C ILE A 22 8.00 -13.38 -1.37
N ILE A 23 6.96 -14.11 -1.77
CA ILE A 23 5.57 -13.76 -1.50
C ILE A 23 5.21 -14.19 -0.07
N LYS A 24 4.77 -13.23 0.75
CA LYS A 24 4.12 -13.48 2.03
C LYS A 24 2.61 -13.35 1.83
N GLN A 25 1.90 -14.47 2.01
CA GLN A 25 0.46 -14.48 1.83
C GLN A 25 -0.27 -13.67 2.91
N VAL A 26 -1.29 -12.92 2.49
CA VAL A 26 -2.25 -12.25 3.37
C VAL A 26 -3.64 -12.85 3.17
N ALA A 27 -4.57 -12.56 4.08
CA ALA A 27 -5.94 -13.07 3.99
C ALA A 27 -6.61 -12.68 2.66
N ALA A 28 -7.19 -13.67 1.96
CA ALA A 28 -7.90 -13.49 0.70
C ALA A 28 -9.33 -12.99 0.94
N ASN A 29 -9.46 -11.70 1.21
CA ASN A 29 -10.72 -10.99 1.41
C ASN A 29 -10.63 -9.58 0.80
N GLY A 30 -11.71 -8.80 0.89
CA GLY A 30 -11.77 -7.42 0.38
C GLY A 30 -10.79 -6.43 1.04
N HIS A 31 -9.92 -6.88 1.94
CA HIS A 31 -8.89 -6.05 2.58
C HIS A 31 -7.46 -6.45 2.18
N CYS A 32 -7.28 -7.39 1.25
CA CYS A 32 -5.97 -7.94 0.89
C CYS A 32 -4.94 -6.86 0.51
N LEU A 33 -5.32 -5.87 -0.30
CA LEU A 33 -4.43 -4.74 -0.65
C LEU A 33 -3.93 -4.03 0.60
N TYR A 34 -4.85 -3.54 1.44
CA TYR A 34 -4.51 -2.79 2.64
C TYR A 34 -3.67 -3.63 3.62
N ASN A 35 -4.02 -4.91 3.81
CA ASN A 35 -3.24 -5.83 4.64
C ASN A 35 -1.82 -6.03 4.11
N SER A 36 -1.64 -6.12 2.79
CA SER A 36 -0.31 -6.23 2.19
C SER A 36 0.56 -4.98 2.41
N ILE A 37 -0.06 -3.79 2.37
CA ILE A 37 0.63 -2.52 2.65
C ILE A 37 0.98 -2.38 4.14
N ILE A 38 0.07 -2.75 5.04
CA ILE A 38 0.33 -2.75 6.49
C ILE A 38 1.51 -3.68 6.82
N ASP A 39 1.54 -4.87 6.24
CA ASP A 39 2.65 -5.81 6.43
C ASP A 39 4.00 -5.22 5.94
N GLN A 40 4.01 -4.56 4.78
CA GLN A 40 5.19 -3.87 4.27
C GLN A 40 5.64 -2.73 5.20
N LEU A 41 4.72 -1.90 5.70
CA LEU A 41 5.04 -0.82 6.63
C LEU A 41 5.65 -1.36 7.93
N LEU A 42 5.09 -2.45 8.48
CA LEU A 42 5.61 -3.12 9.68
C LEU A 42 7.04 -3.63 9.49
N ASN A 43 7.31 -4.27 8.34
CA ASN A 43 8.61 -4.87 7.99
C ASN A 43 9.68 -3.81 7.67
N VAL A 44 9.32 -2.73 6.97
CA VAL A 44 10.22 -1.60 6.73
C VAL A 44 10.66 -1.01 8.07
N GLN A 45 9.70 -0.77 8.96
CA GLN A 45 9.94 -0.20 10.28
C GLN A 45 10.63 -1.17 11.26
N SER A 46 10.70 -2.49 11.01
CA SER A 46 11.46 -3.44 11.85
C SER A 46 12.90 -3.62 11.38
N CYS A 47 13.17 -3.38 10.09
CA CYS A 47 14.50 -3.44 9.51
C CYS A 47 15.32 -2.16 9.77
N SER A 48 14.67 -1.06 10.17
CA SER A 48 15.31 0.22 10.39
C SER A 48 15.16 0.71 11.83
N SER A 49 16.27 0.99 12.50
CA SER A 49 16.33 1.85 13.69
C SER A 49 16.09 3.35 13.34
N LEU A 50 15.25 3.63 12.33
CA LEU A 50 15.13 4.95 11.71
C LEU A 50 13.83 5.63 12.17
N SER A 51 13.96 6.92 12.49
CA SER A 51 12.86 7.82 12.80
C SER A 51 11.83 7.85 11.66
N LEU A 52 10.55 7.89 12.02
CA LEU A 52 9.45 8.21 11.11
C LEU A 52 9.89 9.35 10.17
N GLY A 53 9.72 9.18 8.86
CA GLY A 53 9.81 10.31 7.95
C GLY A 53 8.85 11.41 8.43
N GLU A 54 9.28 12.66 8.35
CA GLU A 54 8.54 13.82 8.89
C GLU A 54 7.08 13.84 8.41
N ASP A 55 6.79 13.34 7.21
CA ASP A 55 5.45 13.33 6.59
C ASP A 55 4.47 12.30 7.17
N LEU A 56 4.94 11.12 7.60
CA LEU A 56 4.04 10.13 8.24
C LEU A 56 3.59 10.59 9.63
N SER A 57 4.33 11.52 10.25
CA SER A 57 3.94 12.09 11.54
C SER A 57 2.66 12.92 11.44
N GLU A 58 2.44 13.61 10.32
CA GLU A 58 1.20 14.37 10.09
C GLU A 58 0.02 13.43 9.85
N LEU A 59 0.21 12.38 9.04
CA LEU A 59 -0.79 11.31 8.88
C LEU A 59 -1.11 10.62 10.20
N ALA A 60 -0.09 10.30 11.00
CA ALA A 60 -0.26 9.72 12.33
C ALA A 60 -1.00 10.68 13.28
N ARG A 61 -0.77 11.99 13.20
CA ARG A 61 -1.54 12.98 13.98
C ARG A 61 -2.98 13.10 13.50
N LYS A 62 -3.20 13.11 12.19
CA LYS A 62 -4.53 13.26 11.56
C LYS A 62 -5.39 12.03 11.79
N PHE A 63 -4.82 10.84 11.68
CA PHE A 63 -5.56 9.57 11.72
C PHE A 63 -5.32 8.74 12.99
N GLY A 64 -4.29 9.03 13.79
CA GLY A 64 -3.92 8.25 14.98
C GLY A 64 -4.63 8.63 16.28
N SER A 65 -5.44 9.68 16.30
CA SER A 65 -6.33 10.02 17.43
C SER A 65 -7.80 9.81 17.06
N SER A 66 -8.34 8.62 17.33
CA SER A 66 -9.73 8.40 17.75
C SER A 66 -10.05 6.90 17.96
N ASP A 67 -10.19 6.55 19.24
CA ASP A 67 -11.13 5.62 19.89
C ASP A 67 -11.69 4.37 19.17
N SER A 68 -11.33 3.20 19.74
CA SER A 68 -12.25 2.14 20.19
C SER A 68 -13.46 1.75 19.31
N TYR A 69 -13.31 0.71 18.48
CA TYR A 69 -14.29 -0.38 18.37
C TYR A 69 -13.66 -1.69 17.80
N ASP A 70 -13.64 -2.73 18.65
CA ASP A 70 -13.43 -4.19 18.46
C ASP A 70 -12.40 -4.79 17.47
N ASN A 71 -11.19 -4.97 18.01
CA ASN A 71 -10.35 -6.18 18.13
C ASN A 71 -10.55 -7.41 17.20
N THR A 72 -9.49 -7.77 16.44
CA THR A 72 -8.84 -9.09 16.59
C THR A 72 -7.32 -9.00 16.38
N ASN A 73 -6.59 -9.08 17.49
CA ASN A 73 -5.23 -9.64 17.65
C ASN A 73 -4.06 -9.07 16.82
N ASN A 74 -3.61 -7.86 17.17
CA ASN A 74 -2.17 -7.59 17.39
C ASN A 74 -1.97 -6.14 17.87
N THR A 75 -2.15 -5.91 19.17
CA THR A 75 -1.60 -4.73 19.84
C THR A 75 -0.57 -5.21 20.84
N SER A 76 0.68 -5.29 20.40
CA SER A 76 1.82 -5.34 21.32
C SER A 76 1.88 -3.98 22.03
N SER A 77 1.22 -3.90 23.18
CA SER A 77 1.47 -2.84 24.17
C SER A 77 2.85 -3.06 24.74
N SER A 78 3.84 -2.30 24.27
CA SER A 78 5.16 -2.24 24.90
C SER A 78 5.12 -1.19 26.01
N SER A 79 5.54 -1.59 27.20
CA SER A 79 5.76 -0.68 28.34
C SER A 79 6.78 0.42 27.98
N PRO A 80 6.72 1.59 28.64
CA PRO A 80 7.70 2.65 28.43
C PRO A 80 9.10 2.16 28.85
N ASP A 81 10.09 2.40 28.02
CA ASP A 81 11.50 2.27 28.37
C ASP A 81 11.94 3.46 29.25
N GLU A 82 12.91 3.20 30.14
CA GLU A 82 13.33 4.11 31.23
C GLU A 82 13.98 5.43 30.78
N ASN A 83 13.97 5.75 29.48
CA ASN A 83 14.57 6.95 28.89
C ASN A 83 13.56 7.92 28.22
N GLY A 84 12.25 7.67 28.29
CA GLY A 84 11.23 8.65 27.88
C GLY A 84 11.20 9.04 26.40
N ASN A 85 11.92 8.32 25.53
CA ASN A 85 11.85 8.51 24.08
C ASN A 85 10.75 7.62 23.50
N ASN A 86 9.52 8.11 23.57
CA ASN A 86 8.39 7.42 22.96
C ASN A 86 8.44 7.59 21.42
N THR A 87 9.27 6.79 20.74
CA THR A 87 9.18 6.66 19.28
C THR A 87 8.03 5.71 18.96
N ASP A 88 6.80 6.18 19.20
CA ASP A 88 5.61 5.41 18.86
C ASP A 88 5.59 5.15 17.36
N LYS A 89 5.94 3.92 17.01
CA LYS A 89 5.96 3.39 15.66
C LYS A 89 4.51 3.33 15.16
N TRP A 90 4.13 4.28 14.31
CA TRP A 90 2.76 4.33 13.77
C TRP A 90 2.53 3.21 12.74
N VAL A 91 1.50 2.42 12.99
CA VAL A 91 1.02 1.37 12.09
C VAL A 91 -0.46 1.63 11.83
N PRO A 92 -0.86 1.95 10.59
CA PRO A 92 -2.27 2.18 10.28
C PRO A 92 -3.07 0.88 10.29
N SER A 93 -4.31 0.96 10.71
CA SER A 93 -5.34 -0.05 10.49
C SER A 93 -5.83 -0.01 9.03
N VAL A 94 -6.54 -1.07 8.62
CA VAL A 94 -7.18 -1.13 7.30
C VAL A 94 -8.15 0.03 7.08
N LYS A 95 -8.94 0.39 8.11
CA LYS A 95 -9.87 1.52 8.04
C LYS A 95 -9.13 2.84 7.81
N GLN A 96 -8.03 3.07 8.51
CA GLN A 96 -7.21 4.27 8.30
C GLN A 96 -6.62 4.32 6.89
N LEU A 97 -6.09 3.22 6.35
CA LEU A 97 -5.59 3.23 4.97
C LEU A 97 -6.71 3.45 3.93
N ARG A 98 -7.92 2.93 4.17
CA ARG A 98 -9.10 3.23 3.34
C ARG A 98 -9.44 4.71 3.36
N GLU A 99 -9.47 5.32 4.54
CA GLU A 99 -9.71 6.76 4.71
C GLU A 99 -8.64 7.61 4.03
N ILE A 100 -7.36 7.24 4.17
CA ILE A 100 -6.23 7.93 3.53
C ILE A 100 -6.38 7.89 2.00
N ALA A 101 -6.63 6.71 1.42
CA ALA A 101 -6.81 6.57 -0.02
C ALA A 101 -7.98 7.42 -0.52
N ALA A 102 -9.14 7.28 0.13
CA ALA A 102 -10.37 7.96 -0.25
C ALA A 102 -10.29 9.49 -0.09
N ASP A 103 -9.68 9.99 0.99
CA ASP A 103 -9.43 11.43 1.20
C ASP A 103 -8.53 12.00 0.10
N TYR A 104 -7.47 11.27 -0.27
CA TYR A 104 -6.56 11.70 -1.33
C TYR A 104 -7.26 11.74 -2.69
N MET A 105 -8.03 10.70 -3.01
CA MET A 105 -8.82 10.64 -4.25
C MET A 105 -9.83 11.78 -4.32
N LEU A 106 -10.55 12.06 -3.24
CA LEU A 106 -11.53 13.15 -3.18
C LEU A 106 -10.86 14.53 -3.35
N THR A 107 -9.76 14.76 -2.64
CA THR A 107 -9.01 16.04 -2.71
C THR A 107 -8.43 16.26 -4.11
N ASN A 108 -8.01 15.19 -4.77
CA ASN A 108 -7.38 15.22 -6.09
C ASN A 108 -8.30 14.66 -7.18
N LYS A 109 -9.62 14.83 -7.06
CA LYS A 109 -10.63 14.19 -7.93
C LYS A 109 -10.36 14.31 -9.43
N HIS A 110 -9.79 15.43 -9.86
CA HIS A 110 -9.42 15.69 -11.26
C HIS A 110 -8.41 14.69 -11.85
N LEU A 111 -7.60 14.03 -11.02
CA LEU A 111 -6.67 12.97 -11.45
C LEU A 111 -7.36 11.62 -11.67
N PHE A 112 -8.52 11.40 -11.05
CA PHE A 112 -9.19 10.10 -11.00
C PHE A 112 -10.44 10.08 -11.88
N MET A 113 -11.30 11.09 -11.73
CA MET A 113 -12.60 11.17 -12.42
C MET A 113 -12.54 10.95 -13.94
N PRO A 114 -11.54 11.46 -14.70
CA PRO A 114 -11.45 11.22 -16.14
C PRO A 114 -11.30 9.74 -16.57
N PHE A 115 -11.09 8.83 -15.62
CA PHE A 115 -10.93 7.40 -15.87
C PHE A 115 -11.96 6.54 -15.14
N MET A 116 -12.89 7.14 -14.40
CA MET A 116 -13.87 6.42 -13.60
C MET A 116 -15.19 6.28 -14.33
N VAL A 117 -15.64 5.03 -14.45
CA VAL A 117 -16.81 4.62 -15.20
C VAL A 117 -17.80 3.95 -14.25
N ASN A 118 -19.07 4.32 -14.35
CA ASN A 118 -20.12 3.61 -13.65
C ASN A 118 -20.29 2.22 -14.28
N GLU A 119 -20.05 1.16 -13.52
CA GLU A 119 -20.08 -0.22 -14.02
C GLU A 119 -21.47 -0.67 -14.50
N SER A 120 -22.54 -0.06 -13.98
CA SER A 120 -23.92 -0.40 -14.35
C SER A 120 -24.35 0.25 -15.66
N THR A 121 -23.94 1.49 -15.91
CA THR A 121 -24.33 2.24 -17.12
C THR A 121 -23.28 2.18 -18.22
N GLY A 122 -22.01 2.00 -17.87
CA GLY A 122 -20.86 2.11 -18.77
C GLY A 122 -20.45 3.56 -19.09
N ASP A 123 -21.13 4.55 -18.50
CA ASP A 123 -20.83 5.97 -18.68
C ASP A 123 -19.81 6.48 -17.66
N MET A 124 -19.18 7.62 -17.95
CA MET A 124 -18.30 8.31 -17.00
C MET A 124 -19.06 8.68 -15.74
N MET A 125 -18.47 8.45 -14.57
CA MET A 125 -19.08 8.83 -13.29
C MET A 125 -19.27 10.34 -13.21
N SER A 126 -20.44 10.74 -12.71
CA SER A 126 -20.69 12.12 -12.24
C SER A 126 -19.94 12.41 -10.94
N GLU A 127 -19.91 13.68 -10.53
CA GLU A 127 -19.31 14.06 -9.23
C GLU A 127 -20.02 13.40 -8.04
N ASP A 128 -21.34 13.23 -8.12
CA ASP A 128 -22.14 12.63 -7.06
C ASP A 128 -21.85 11.12 -6.94
N GLU A 129 -21.84 10.39 -8.07
CA GLU A 129 -21.47 8.96 -8.09
C GLU A 129 -20.02 8.74 -7.64
N PHE A 130 -19.11 9.62 -8.01
CA PHE A 130 -17.74 9.59 -7.52
C PHE A 130 -17.70 9.76 -6.00
N ALA A 131 -18.45 10.73 -5.44
CA ALA A 131 -18.52 10.93 -3.99
C ALA A 131 -19.11 9.72 -3.25
N GLU A 132 -20.12 9.06 -3.83
CA GLU A 132 -20.67 7.80 -3.32
C GLU A 132 -19.62 6.68 -3.34
N HIS A 133 -18.88 6.54 -4.43
CA HIS A 133 -17.79 5.56 -4.54
C HIS A 133 -16.68 5.80 -3.50
N ILE A 134 -16.28 7.05 -3.28
CA ILE A 134 -15.33 7.43 -2.21
C ILE A 134 -15.87 7.01 -0.83
N ASN A 135 -17.18 7.17 -0.59
CA ASN A 135 -17.81 6.73 0.64
C ASN A 135 -17.84 5.20 0.79
N GLU A 136 -18.02 4.46 -0.31
CA GLU A 136 -17.93 2.99 -0.30
C GLU A 136 -16.51 2.51 0.01
N ILE A 137 -15.47 3.12 -0.56
CA ILE A 137 -14.06 2.80 -0.26
C ILE A 137 -13.79 2.94 1.24
N LYS A 138 -14.29 4.01 1.87
CA LYS A 138 -14.09 4.29 3.31
C LYS A 138 -14.76 3.26 4.20
N ASN A 139 -16.00 2.89 3.88
CA ASN A 139 -16.90 2.25 4.84
C ASN A 139 -17.17 0.76 4.57
N THR A 140 -16.72 0.23 3.44
CA THR A 140 -17.01 -1.15 3.04
C THR A 140 -15.74 -1.95 2.80
N SER A 141 -15.90 -3.23 2.46
CA SER A 141 -14.83 -4.11 1.98
C SER A 141 -14.70 -4.11 0.45
N LEU A 142 -15.11 -3.03 -0.23
CA LEU A 142 -14.94 -2.86 -1.67
C LEU A 142 -13.48 -3.16 -2.07
N TRP A 143 -13.34 -3.93 -3.16
CA TRP A 143 -12.04 -4.35 -3.66
C TRP A 143 -11.31 -3.15 -4.21
N ALA A 144 -10.07 -2.99 -3.74
CA ALA A 144 -9.20 -1.91 -4.13
C ALA A 144 -8.31 -2.35 -5.29
N GLY A 145 -7.98 -1.41 -6.17
CA GLY A 145 -7.17 -1.63 -7.35
C GLY A 145 -6.19 -0.48 -7.57
N HIS A 146 -6.00 -0.10 -8.84
CA HIS A 146 -4.98 0.86 -9.24
C HIS A 146 -5.15 2.25 -8.60
N PHE A 147 -6.38 2.77 -8.50
CA PHE A 147 -6.63 4.11 -7.98
C PHE A 147 -6.29 4.22 -6.49
N GLU A 148 -6.68 3.24 -5.67
CA GLU A 148 -6.33 3.21 -4.25
C GLU A 148 -4.82 3.03 -4.07
N ILE A 149 -4.16 2.22 -4.90
CA ILE A 149 -2.69 2.07 -4.85
C ILE A 149 -2.00 3.40 -5.16
N THR A 150 -2.44 4.11 -6.20
CA THR A 150 -1.91 5.43 -6.55
C THR A 150 -2.12 6.43 -5.40
N ALA A 151 -3.33 6.48 -4.86
CA ALA A 151 -3.66 7.35 -3.74
C ALA A 151 -2.83 7.04 -2.48
N LEU A 152 -2.64 5.76 -2.16
CA LEU A 152 -1.80 5.32 -1.03
C LEU A 152 -0.33 5.62 -1.27
N ALA A 153 0.20 5.34 -2.47
CA ALA A 153 1.60 5.61 -2.80
C ALA A 153 1.93 7.09 -2.63
N SER A 154 1.03 7.97 -3.11
CA SER A 154 1.18 9.42 -2.98
C SER A 154 0.98 9.89 -1.55
N SER A 155 -0.03 9.40 -0.83
CA SER A 155 -0.29 9.84 0.55
C SER A 155 0.81 9.42 1.52
N LEU A 156 1.36 8.22 1.35
CA LEU A 156 2.43 7.70 2.21
C LEU A 156 3.82 8.23 1.82
N ASP A 157 3.94 9.00 0.72
CA ASP A 157 5.19 9.34 0.06
C ASP A 157 6.13 8.12 -0.09
N ARG A 158 5.60 7.07 -0.72
CA ARG A 158 6.36 5.84 -0.97
C ARG A 158 6.13 5.36 -2.39
N THR A 159 7.22 4.96 -3.05
CA THR A 159 7.12 4.07 -4.21
C THR A 159 6.49 2.74 -3.80
N ILE A 160 5.50 2.29 -4.55
CA ILE A 160 4.92 0.95 -4.47
C ILE A 160 5.31 0.17 -5.73
N LEU A 161 5.98 -0.96 -5.53
CA LEU A 161 6.35 -1.91 -6.58
C LEU A 161 5.32 -3.05 -6.62
N ILE A 162 4.66 -3.22 -7.76
CA ILE A 162 3.65 -4.25 -7.97
C ILE A 162 4.21 -5.32 -8.91
N TYR A 163 4.51 -6.50 -8.38
CA TYR A 163 4.97 -7.64 -9.15
C TYR A 163 3.76 -8.38 -9.73
N MET A 164 3.77 -8.69 -11.01
CA MET A 164 2.67 -9.34 -11.74
C MET A 164 3.20 -10.51 -12.57
N ALA A 165 2.37 -11.54 -12.76
CA ALA A 165 2.63 -12.55 -13.77
C ALA A 165 2.65 -11.93 -15.17
N ASP A 166 3.34 -12.59 -16.10
CA ASP A 166 3.54 -12.14 -17.49
C ASP A 166 4.23 -10.77 -17.68
N SER A 167 4.87 -10.24 -16.63
CA SER A 167 5.77 -9.08 -16.71
C SER A 167 7.22 -9.49 -16.40
N ASP A 168 8.20 -8.78 -16.98
CA ASP A 168 9.62 -8.96 -16.68
C ASP A 168 10.14 -7.97 -15.60
N SER A 169 9.37 -6.92 -15.30
CA SER A 169 9.67 -5.93 -14.26
C SER A 169 8.40 -5.55 -13.47
N PRO A 170 8.51 -5.11 -12.21
CA PRO A 170 7.35 -4.63 -11.46
C PRO A 170 6.79 -3.34 -12.07
N LEU A 171 5.48 -3.12 -11.92
CA LEU A 171 4.88 -1.81 -12.13
C LEU A 171 5.29 -0.89 -10.98
N ILE A 172 5.76 0.31 -11.31
CA ILE A 172 6.22 1.31 -10.35
C ILE A 172 5.13 2.38 -10.21
N VAL A 173 4.64 2.59 -8.99
CA VAL A 173 3.69 3.65 -8.66
C VAL A 173 4.34 4.63 -7.70
N ASN A 174 4.17 5.94 -7.97
CA ASN A 174 4.85 7.04 -7.28
C ASN A 174 6.38 6.88 -7.29
N ASP A 175 7.00 6.99 -8.47
CA ASP A 175 8.46 6.86 -8.65
C ASP A 175 9.21 8.07 -8.06
N ASN A 176 9.31 8.10 -6.74
CA ASN A 176 10.07 9.09 -5.98
C ASN A 176 11.56 8.71 -5.84
N VAL A 177 11.96 7.53 -6.33
CA VAL A 177 13.35 7.06 -6.30
C VAL A 177 14.16 7.67 -7.46
N ASN A 178 13.51 7.96 -8.59
CA ASN A 178 14.16 8.47 -9.81
C ASN A 178 13.94 9.98 -10.07
N SER A 179 13.22 10.71 -9.20
CA SER A 179 12.85 12.11 -9.43
C SER A 179 13.94 13.15 -9.11
N GLU A 180 15.14 12.74 -8.67
CA GLU A 180 16.26 13.67 -8.47
C GLU A 180 17.14 13.78 -9.73
N PRO A 181 17.45 14.99 -10.23
CA PRO A 181 18.39 15.17 -11.33
C PRO A 181 19.77 14.62 -10.94
N ILE A 182 20.33 13.77 -11.79
CA ILE A 182 21.73 13.34 -11.73
C ILE A 182 22.60 14.60 -11.93
N GLY A 183 23.01 15.24 -10.83
CA GLY A 183 23.80 16.47 -10.90
C GLY A 183 23.96 17.25 -9.58
N ALA A 184 23.15 17.00 -8.55
CA ALA A 184 23.37 17.61 -7.24
C ALA A 184 24.33 16.75 -6.40
N GLU A 185 25.46 17.34 -6.05
CA GLU A 185 26.56 16.77 -5.28
C GLU A 185 26.04 16.32 -3.91
N SER A 186 25.86 15.01 -3.76
CA SER A 186 25.31 14.34 -2.57
C SER A 186 26.24 14.49 -1.37
N THR A 187 26.06 15.56 -0.59
CA THR A 187 26.71 15.72 0.74
C THR A 187 25.85 15.20 1.89
N ASN A 188 24.61 14.76 1.64
CA ASN A 188 23.73 14.16 2.67
C ASN A 188 23.30 12.75 2.28
N LEU A 189 24.23 11.79 2.40
CA LEU A 189 23.97 10.36 2.21
C LEU A 189 23.12 9.73 3.34
N SER A 190 22.74 10.51 4.37
CA SER A 190 21.94 10.09 5.51
C SER A 190 20.42 10.18 5.28
N SER A 191 19.95 11.03 4.35
CA SER A 191 18.52 11.28 4.12
C SER A 191 17.88 10.28 3.13
N LYS A 192 18.68 9.56 2.34
CA LYS A 192 18.19 8.69 1.25
C LYS A 192 17.75 7.28 1.71
N LYS A 193 17.87 6.98 3.01
CA LYS A 193 17.53 5.67 3.60
C LYS A 193 16.08 5.55 4.09
N THR A 194 15.31 6.64 4.10
CA THR A 194 14.02 6.73 4.81
C THR A 194 12.80 6.26 4.00
N ASN A 195 12.92 6.15 2.67
CA ASN A 195 11.78 5.86 1.78
C ASN A 195 11.99 4.56 0.98
N ALA A 196 12.34 3.46 1.65
CA ALA A 196 12.39 2.15 1.00
C ALA A 196 11.02 1.81 0.35
N PRO A 197 11.00 1.32 -0.91
CA PRO A 197 9.73 1.07 -1.60
C PRO A 197 8.97 -0.08 -0.94
N LEU A 198 7.65 0.04 -0.92
CA LEU A 198 6.74 -1.03 -0.51
C LEU A 198 6.58 -2.01 -1.69
N ARG A 199 6.58 -3.31 -1.41
CA ARG A 199 6.51 -4.35 -2.44
C ARG A 199 5.28 -5.22 -2.23
N ILE A 200 4.46 -5.33 -3.26
CA ILE A 200 3.28 -6.20 -3.30
C ILE A 200 3.28 -7.03 -4.57
N SER A 201 2.59 -8.16 -4.56
CA SER A 201 2.36 -8.97 -5.75
C SER A 201 0.86 -9.02 -6.05
N PHE A 202 0.51 -8.89 -7.33
CA PHE A 202 -0.85 -8.97 -7.81
C PHE A 202 -1.08 -10.32 -8.50
N HIS A 203 -2.21 -10.94 -8.17
CA HIS A 203 -2.61 -12.26 -8.62
C HIS A 203 -4.01 -12.18 -9.18
N LYS A 204 -4.18 -12.54 -10.46
CA LYS A 204 -5.48 -12.53 -11.14
C LYS A 204 -6.20 -13.87 -11.03
N HIS A 205 -5.45 -14.95 -10.84
CA HIS A 205 -5.95 -16.32 -10.91
C HIS A 205 -5.66 -17.14 -9.65
N ALA A 206 -4.95 -16.58 -8.67
CA ALA A 206 -4.63 -17.27 -7.42
C ALA A 206 -5.85 -17.76 -6.64
N PHE A 207 -6.96 -17.00 -6.65
CA PHE A 207 -8.16 -17.32 -5.86
C PHE A 207 -9.43 -17.33 -6.74
N GLY A 208 -10.40 -18.16 -6.35
CA GLY A 208 -11.67 -18.30 -7.06
C GLY A 208 -12.54 -17.04 -7.04
N LEU A 209 -12.21 -16.05 -6.19
CA LEU A 209 -12.88 -14.78 -6.09
C LEU A 209 -12.29 -13.72 -7.04
N GLY A 210 -11.19 -13.97 -7.75
CA GLY A 210 -10.60 -13.00 -8.67
C GLY A 210 -9.31 -12.39 -8.13
N GLU A 211 -9.18 -11.07 -8.26
CA GLU A 211 -7.95 -10.33 -8.00
C GLU A 211 -7.54 -10.37 -6.52
N HIS A 212 -6.24 -10.52 -6.27
CA HIS A 212 -5.70 -10.60 -4.92
C HIS A 212 -4.29 -10.02 -4.83
N TYR A 213 -4.01 -9.33 -3.72
CA TYR A 213 -2.71 -8.76 -3.42
C TYR A 213 -2.04 -9.49 -2.25
N ASN A 214 -0.75 -9.77 -2.38
CA ASN A 214 0.09 -10.30 -1.30
C ASN A 214 1.28 -9.38 -1.03
N SER A 215 1.82 -9.45 0.18
CA SER A 215 3.06 -8.75 0.55
C SER A 215 4.27 -9.45 -0.08
N VAL A 216 5.31 -8.69 -0.43
CA VAL A 216 6.57 -9.23 -0.96
C VAL A 216 7.73 -8.82 -0.05
N ILE A 217 8.41 -9.79 0.55
CA ILE A 217 9.45 -9.55 1.56
C ILE A 217 10.80 -10.08 1.09
N ARG A 218 11.88 -9.56 1.67
CA ARG A 218 13.23 -10.08 1.46
C ARG A 218 13.44 -11.39 2.22
N ILE A 219 14.23 -12.29 1.63
CA ILE A 219 14.79 -13.49 2.28
C ILE A 219 16.05 -13.09 3.05
#